data_AF-A0A7W5JSA7-F1
#
_entry.id   AF-A0A7W5JSA7-F1
#
_cell.length_a   1.000
_cell.length_b   1.000
_cell.length_c   1.000
_cell.angle_alpha   90.00
_cell.angle_beta   90.00
_cell.angle_gamma   90.00
#
_symmetry.space_group_name_H-M   'P 1'
#
loop_
_entity.id
_entity.type
_entity.pdbx_description
1 polymer ?
#
loop_
_entity_poly.entity_id
_entity_poly.type
_entity_poly.pdbx_seq_one_letter_code
_entity_poly.pdbx_strand_id
1 'polypeptide(L)'
;MPQFDGEEYVSFDEADKPEVVVAPVHEDDPDDSDADDDLEDATEDEIDYVLAAYREDGQVHVQALDLQLANDLDALIEQLRRLPGDNGALGFVSLVEEVFVVVRVRGQHVQALLSDSAAAGDWPIAHDVLDFLGEDVDEPEDDEDGELVGDLDMLADLGLSEFELGTIVDNLDLSSDQMLGAIADRININPDFSQATEAAFQD
;
A
#
# COMPACT_ATOMS: atom_id res chain seq x y z
N MET A 1 -63.92 31.64 39.89
CA MET A 1 -65.23 30.95 39.95
C MET A 1 -66.23 31.74 39.13
N PRO A 2 -67.16 31.09 38.41
CA PRO A 2 -67.18 29.71 37.92
C PRO A 2 -66.80 29.72 36.41
N GLN A 3 -67.12 28.82 35.47
CA GLN A 3 -67.83 27.52 35.41
C GLN A 3 -67.00 26.50 34.60
N PHE A 4 -67.45 25.24 34.54
CA PHE A 4 -67.24 24.30 33.43
C PHE A 4 -68.42 24.43 32.44
N ASP A 5 -68.18 24.11 31.17
CA ASP A 5 -69.17 23.61 30.19
C ASP A 5 -68.38 23.04 28.99
N GLY A 6 -68.69 21.91 28.36
CA GLY A 6 -69.67 20.87 28.61
C GLY A 6 -69.44 19.78 27.56
N GLU A 7 -69.40 18.50 27.94
CA GLU A 7 -69.04 17.40 27.04
C GLU A 7 -70.22 17.04 26.12
N GLU A 8 -70.01 16.97 24.79
CA GLU A 8 -70.92 16.28 23.86
C GLU A 8 -70.29 14.99 23.33
N TYR A 9 -71.10 13.95 23.21
CA TYR A 9 -70.70 12.55 23.08
C TYR A 9 -70.79 12.04 21.63
N VAL A 10 -69.72 11.37 21.20
CA VAL A 10 -69.57 10.29 20.18
C VAL A 10 -70.56 10.15 19.00
N SER A 11 -70.00 9.92 17.82
CA SER A 11 -70.45 8.84 16.93
C SER A 11 -69.24 8.07 16.38
N PHE A 12 -69.45 6.78 16.13
CA PHE A 12 -68.47 5.79 15.68
C PHE A 12 -68.59 5.54 14.15
N ASP A 13 -67.75 4.63 13.64
CA ASP A 13 -67.60 4.21 12.23
C ASP A 13 -66.90 5.22 11.29
N GLU A 14 -66.12 4.79 10.29
CA GLU A 14 -65.89 3.45 9.76
C GLU A 14 -64.39 3.21 9.45
N ALA A 15 -64.00 1.96 9.18
CA ALA A 15 -62.60 1.57 9.00
C ALA A 15 -61.93 2.21 7.77
N ASP A 16 -60.70 2.67 7.93
CA ASP A 16 -59.71 2.63 6.85
C ASP A 16 -58.39 2.01 7.34
N LYS A 17 -57.67 1.37 6.42
CA LYS A 17 -56.58 0.44 6.73
C LYS A 17 -55.28 1.17 7.09
N PRO A 18 -54.37 0.59 7.89
CA PRO A 18 -53.02 1.11 7.97
C PRO A 18 -52.39 1.09 6.58
N GLU A 19 -51.94 2.26 6.13
CA GLU A 19 -51.20 2.43 4.91
C GLU A 19 -49.96 1.53 4.95
N VAL A 20 -49.75 0.73 3.90
CA VAL A 20 -48.57 -0.11 3.82
C VAL A 20 -47.39 0.82 3.59
N VAL A 21 -46.62 1.08 4.66
CA VAL A 21 -45.28 1.65 4.56
C VAL A 21 -44.40 0.67 3.80
N VAL A 22 -44.44 0.76 2.47
CA VAL A 22 -43.35 0.34 1.61
C VAL A 22 -42.13 1.10 2.10
N ALA A 23 -41.23 0.40 2.78
CA ALA A 23 -39.87 0.88 2.92
C ALA A 23 -39.38 1.20 1.50
N PRO A 24 -38.65 2.31 1.29
CA PRO A 24 -37.86 2.41 0.07
C PRO A 24 -36.96 1.18 0.04
N VAL A 25 -37.18 0.34 -0.97
CA VAL A 25 -36.06 -0.42 -1.51
C VAL A 25 -35.04 0.63 -1.87
N HIS A 26 -33.91 0.65 -1.17
CA HIS A 26 -32.74 1.31 -1.71
C HIS A 26 -32.47 0.59 -3.03
N GLU A 27 -32.72 1.32 -4.12
CA GLU A 27 -32.25 0.97 -5.44
C GLU A 27 -30.74 0.76 -5.32
N ASP A 28 -30.21 -0.28 -5.97
CA ASP A 28 -28.78 -0.59 -5.98
C ASP A 28 -27.99 0.70 -6.23
N ASP A 29 -27.18 1.13 -5.25
CA ASP A 29 -26.26 2.25 -5.43
C ASP A 29 -25.21 1.79 -6.46
N PRO A 30 -25.11 2.42 -7.63
CA PRO A 30 -24.13 2.05 -8.66
C PRO A 30 -22.77 2.74 -8.42
N ASP A 31 -22.55 3.18 -7.17
CA ASP A 31 -21.43 4.02 -6.68
C ASP A 31 -20.70 3.25 -5.55
N ASP A 32 -20.66 1.92 -5.69
CA ASP A 32 -19.77 0.97 -5.02
C ASP A 32 -18.66 0.60 -6.02
N SER A 33 -18.17 1.61 -6.75
CA SER A 33 -16.90 1.55 -7.46
C SER A 33 -15.83 1.74 -6.41
N ASP A 34 -15.23 0.62 -5.98
CA ASP A 34 -13.99 0.62 -5.21
C ASP A 34 -12.99 1.55 -5.94
N ALA A 35 -12.37 2.49 -5.23
CA ALA A 35 -11.46 3.48 -5.83
C ALA A 35 -10.26 2.81 -6.55
N ASP A 36 -9.94 1.58 -6.14
CA ASP A 36 -9.00 0.63 -6.74
C ASP A 36 -9.24 0.39 -8.25
N ASP A 37 -10.48 0.47 -8.75
CA ASP A 37 -10.87 0.05 -10.12
C ASP A 37 -10.57 1.14 -11.20
N ASP A 38 -9.99 2.29 -10.82
CA ASP A 38 -9.63 3.42 -11.70
C ASP A 38 -8.10 3.57 -11.98
N LEU A 39 -7.23 2.86 -11.26
CA LEU A 39 -5.76 2.88 -11.47
C LEU A 39 -5.35 2.01 -12.67
N GLU A 40 -4.42 2.48 -13.51
CA GLU A 40 -3.85 1.66 -14.60
C GLU A 40 -2.68 0.80 -14.07
N ASP A 41 -2.65 -0.49 -14.41
CA ASP A 41 -1.53 -1.40 -14.12
C ASP A 41 -0.21 -0.84 -14.66
N ALA A 42 0.85 -0.82 -13.84
CA ALA A 42 2.19 -0.49 -14.31
C ALA A 42 2.63 -1.49 -15.40
N THR A 43 3.06 -0.97 -16.55
CA THR A 43 3.50 -1.80 -17.67
C THR A 43 4.94 -2.30 -17.48
N GLU A 44 5.33 -3.33 -18.24
CA GLU A 44 6.71 -3.87 -18.19
C GLU A 44 7.79 -2.84 -18.57
N ASP A 45 7.44 -1.76 -19.29
CA ASP A 45 8.34 -0.64 -19.62
C ASP A 45 8.46 0.40 -18.49
N GLU A 46 7.58 0.37 -17.48
CA GLU A 46 7.52 1.30 -16.34
C GLU A 46 8.09 0.70 -15.05
N ILE A 47 8.27 -0.62 -14.99
CA ILE A 47 8.81 -1.35 -13.84
C ILE A 47 10.31 -1.59 -14.05
N ASP A 48 11.17 -0.87 -13.34
CA ASP A 48 12.63 -1.03 -13.49
C ASP A 48 13.08 -2.44 -13.05
N TYR A 49 12.52 -2.91 -11.92
CA TYR A 49 12.69 -4.27 -11.42
C TYR A 49 11.76 -4.59 -10.25
N VAL A 50 11.51 -5.89 -10.07
CA VAL A 50 11.08 -6.48 -8.78
C VAL A 50 12.14 -7.47 -8.32
N LEU A 51 12.75 -7.21 -7.16
CA LEU A 51 13.78 -8.08 -6.57
C LEU A 51 13.36 -8.61 -5.21
N ALA A 52 13.80 -9.84 -4.88
CA ALA A 52 13.77 -10.37 -3.53
C ALA A 52 15.19 -10.61 -3.00
N ALA A 53 15.47 -10.16 -1.78
CA ALA A 53 16.70 -10.45 -1.05
C ALA A 53 16.43 -11.22 0.24
N TYR A 54 17.25 -12.22 0.54
CA TYR A 54 17.16 -13.00 1.76
C TYR A 54 18.53 -13.54 2.19
N ARG A 55 18.59 -14.17 3.38
CA ARG A 55 19.82 -14.79 3.90
C ARG A 55 19.59 -16.24 4.30
N GLU A 56 20.23 -17.17 3.59
CA GLU A 56 20.22 -18.61 3.89
C GLU A 56 21.61 -19.05 4.36
N ASP A 57 21.70 -19.74 5.50
CA ASP A 57 22.98 -20.15 6.14
C ASP A 57 24.02 -19.01 6.25
N GLY A 58 23.55 -17.77 6.41
CA GLY A 58 24.36 -16.55 6.50
C GLY A 58 24.87 -15.99 5.16
N GLN A 59 24.58 -16.64 4.02
CA GLN A 59 24.89 -16.15 2.68
C GLN A 59 23.77 -15.22 2.20
N VAL A 60 24.12 -14.18 1.45
CA VAL A 60 23.13 -13.30 0.79
C VAL A 60 22.67 -13.99 -0.48
N HIS A 61 21.37 -13.91 -0.74
CA HIS A 61 20.77 -14.24 -2.02
C HIS A 61 19.92 -13.05 -2.45
N VAL A 62 20.09 -12.59 -3.68
CA VAL A 62 19.18 -11.66 -4.35
C VAL A 62 18.77 -12.28 -5.68
N GLN A 63 17.49 -12.18 -6.03
CA GLN A 63 16.94 -12.69 -7.27
C GLN A 63 15.85 -11.75 -7.80
N ALA A 64 15.71 -11.68 -9.12
CA ALA A 64 14.53 -11.09 -9.73
C ALA A 64 13.29 -11.96 -9.45
N LEU A 65 12.14 -11.30 -9.34
CA LEU A 65 10.82 -11.91 -9.33
C LEU A 65 10.10 -11.58 -10.66
N ASP A 66 8.83 -11.96 -10.74
CA ASP A 66 7.94 -11.57 -11.84
C ASP A 66 7.60 -10.07 -11.71
N LEU A 67 7.67 -9.31 -12.81
CA LEU A 67 7.40 -7.86 -12.81
C LEU A 67 5.96 -7.56 -12.41
N GLN A 68 5.00 -8.45 -12.69
CA GLN A 68 3.59 -8.27 -12.36
C GLN A 68 3.32 -8.16 -10.84
N LEU A 69 4.29 -8.48 -9.99
CA LEU A 69 4.23 -8.21 -8.55
C LEU A 69 4.35 -6.72 -8.18
N ALA A 70 4.70 -5.88 -9.13
CA ALA A 70 4.68 -4.43 -8.97
C ALA A 70 3.27 -3.82 -9.10
N ASN A 71 2.22 -4.65 -9.26
CA ASN A 71 0.80 -4.25 -9.30
C ASN A 71 -0.06 -4.98 -8.25
N ASP A 72 0.52 -5.79 -7.36
CA ASP A 72 -0.22 -6.57 -6.34
C ASP A 72 0.67 -6.82 -5.11
N LEU A 73 0.45 -6.05 -4.04
CA LEU A 73 1.22 -6.12 -2.81
C LEU A 73 1.04 -7.47 -2.11
N ASP A 74 -0.17 -8.03 -2.11
CA ASP A 74 -0.46 -9.28 -1.41
C ASP A 74 0.22 -10.47 -2.11
N ALA A 75 0.27 -10.47 -3.45
CA ALA A 75 1.05 -11.42 -4.25
C ALA A 75 2.56 -11.27 -4.03
N LEU A 76 3.08 -10.04 -3.92
CA LEU A 76 4.48 -9.78 -3.58
C LEU A 76 4.81 -10.34 -2.19
N ILE A 77 3.99 -10.03 -1.18
CA ILE A 77 4.11 -10.57 0.16
C ILE A 77 4.03 -12.10 0.14
N GLU A 78 3.09 -12.69 -0.61
CA GLU A 78 2.98 -14.15 -0.77
C GLU A 78 4.21 -14.79 -1.40
N GLN A 79 4.85 -14.16 -2.38
CA GLN A 79 6.13 -14.62 -2.94
C GLN A 79 7.22 -14.59 -1.87
N LEU A 80 7.38 -13.47 -1.16
CA LEU A 80 8.37 -13.29 -0.10
C LEU A 80 8.16 -14.27 1.08
N ARG A 81 6.91 -14.58 1.46
CA ARG A 81 6.56 -15.59 2.49
C ARG A 81 7.09 -16.99 2.17
N ARG A 82 7.40 -17.30 0.89
CA ARG A 82 7.90 -18.61 0.44
C ARG A 82 9.43 -18.73 0.49
N LEU A 83 10.15 -17.61 0.65
CA LEU A 83 11.61 -17.58 0.65
C LEU A 83 12.18 -17.94 2.03
N PRO A 84 13.33 -18.65 2.11
CA PRO A 84 13.99 -18.94 3.37
C PRO A 84 14.69 -17.68 3.90
N GLY A 85 14.77 -17.50 5.22
CA GLY A 85 15.54 -16.39 5.79
C GLY A 85 15.50 -16.30 7.30
N ASP A 86 16.67 -16.33 7.95
CA ASP A 86 16.79 -16.19 9.42
C ASP A 86 16.16 -14.88 9.95
N ASN A 87 16.28 -13.81 9.15
CA ASN A 87 15.78 -12.47 9.46
C ASN A 87 14.59 -12.04 8.56
N GLY A 88 13.95 -13.00 7.90
CA GLY A 88 12.94 -12.78 6.87
C GLY A 88 13.53 -12.51 5.47
N ALA A 89 12.63 -12.29 4.51
CA ALA A 89 12.94 -11.83 3.16
C ALA A 89 12.55 -10.35 2.98
N LEU A 90 13.25 -9.67 2.10
CA LEU A 90 12.99 -8.30 1.63
C LEU A 90 12.54 -8.36 0.18
N GLY A 91 11.49 -7.64 -0.18
CA GLY A 91 11.13 -7.29 -1.55
C GLY A 91 11.50 -5.83 -1.81
N PHE A 92 11.91 -5.56 -3.05
CA PHE A 92 12.23 -4.23 -3.56
C PHE A 92 11.54 -4.08 -4.91
N VAL A 93 10.74 -3.03 -5.06
CA VAL A 93 10.10 -2.62 -6.32
C VAL A 93 10.63 -1.23 -6.65
N SER A 94 11.00 -1.01 -7.91
CA SER A 94 11.39 0.30 -8.46
C SER A 94 10.54 0.56 -9.69
N LEU A 95 9.92 1.73 -9.76
CA LEU A 95 9.12 2.19 -10.89
C LEU A 95 9.68 3.50 -11.44
N VAL A 96 9.79 3.55 -12.78
CA VAL A 96 10.15 4.72 -13.62
C VAL A 96 11.34 5.55 -13.15
N GLU A 97 12.29 4.98 -12.39
CA GLU A 97 13.37 5.70 -11.71
C GLU A 97 12.91 6.78 -10.67
N GLU A 98 11.61 6.87 -10.33
CA GLU A 98 11.05 7.91 -9.44
C GLU A 98 10.54 7.39 -8.09
N VAL A 99 9.81 6.27 -8.04
CA VAL A 99 9.26 5.71 -6.78
C VAL A 99 9.80 4.31 -6.47
N PHE A 100 9.93 3.97 -5.19
CA PHE A 100 10.20 2.59 -4.76
C PHE A 100 9.32 2.14 -3.59
N VAL A 101 9.14 0.81 -3.51
CA VAL A 101 8.54 0.12 -2.36
C VAL A 101 9.54 -0.89 -1.79
N VAL A 102 9.65 -0.93 -0.45
CA VAL A 102 10.37 -1.99 0.27
C VAL A 102 9.41 -2.73 1.19
N VAL A 103 9.32 -4.05 1.00
CA VAL A 103 8.48 -4.94 1.84
C VAL A 103 9.39 -5.89 2.62
N ARG A 104 9.14 -6.11 3.91
CA ARG A 104 9.85 -7.12 4.70
C ARG A 104 8.90 -8.14 5.28
N VAL A 105 9.15 -9.42 5.00
CA VAL A 105 8.32 -10.54 5.43
C VAL A 105 9.09 -11.45 6.38
N ARG A 106 8.57 -11.56 7.62
CA ARG A 106 9.14 -12.33 8.74
C ARG A 106 8.07 -13.28 9.28
N GLY A 107 7.80 -14.35 8.53
CA GLY A 107 6.76 -15.32 8.85
C GLY A 107 5.35 -14.72 8.71
N GLN A 108 4.74 -14.33 9.84
CA GLN A 108 3.43 -13.65 9.84
C GLN A 108 3.55 -12.12 9.97
N HIS A 109 4.72 -11.60 10.35
CA HIS A 109 4.91 -10.15 10.42
C HIS A 109 5.34 -9.65 9.04
N VAL A 110 4.56 -8.72 8.51
CA VAL A 110 4.89 -7.93 7.32
C VAL A 110 5.17 -6.51 7.80
N GLN A 111 6.11 -5.85 7.15
CA GLN A 111 6.44 -4.43 7.28
C GLN A 111 6.56 -3.86 5.87
N ALA A 112 6.13 -2.62 5.66
CA ALA A 112 6.15 -1.97 4.35
C ALA A 112 6.68 -0.54 4.44
N LEU A 113 7.23 -0.05 3.33
CA LEU A 113 7.79 1.28 3.18
C LEU A 113 7.57 1.73 1.74
N LEU A 114 7.00 2.92 1.55
CA LEU A 114 6.82 3.58 0.26
C LEU A 114 7.61 4.89 0.27
N SER A 115 8.38 5.14 -0.78
CA SER A 115 9.32 6.29 -0.83
C SER A 115 8.64 7.65 -0.92
N ASP A 116 7.45 7.69 -1.51
CA ASP A 116 6.67 8.88 -1.82
C ASP A 116 5.18 8.51 -1.76
N SER A 117 4.43 9.11 -0.83
CA SER A 117 2.99 8.84 -0.64
C SER A 117 2.11 9.31 -1.80
N ALA A 118 2.50 10.36 -2.55
CA ALA A 118 1.71 10.88 -3.66
C ALA A 118 1.61 9.88 -4.82
N ALA A 119 2.60 8.98 -4.93
CA ALA A 119 2.63 7.90 -5.91
C ALA A 119 1.41 6.96 -5.85
N ALA A 120 0.67 6.92 -4.73
CA ALA A 120 -0.55 6.13 -4.61
C ALA A 120 -1.69 6.59 -5.54
N GLY A 121 -1.64 7.83 -6.05
CA GLY A 121 -2.58 8.33 -7.06
C GLY A 121 -2.30 7.84 -8.50
N ASP A 122 -1.11 7.28 -8.74
CA ASP A 122 -0.65 6.85 -10.07
C ASP A 122 -0.33 5.35 -10.16
N TRP A 123 0.04 4.67 -9.05
CA TRP A 123 0.58 3.32 -9.07
C TRP A 123 -0.15 2.35 -8.11
N PRO A 124 -0.70 1.20 -8.60
CA PRO A 124 -1.44 0.24 -7.76
C PRO A 124 -0.67 -0.24 -6.52
N ILE A 125 0.62 -0.57 -6.65
CA ILE A 125 1.45 -1.02 -5.53
C ILE A 125 1.68 0.06 -4.47
N ALA A 126 1.65 1.34 -4.84
CA ALA A 126 1.77 2.43 -3.88
C ALA A 126 0.44 2.63 -3.13
N HIS A 127 -0.69 2.53 -3.85
CA HIS A 127 -2.03 2.51 -3.27
C HIS A 127 -2.19 1.37 -2.24
N ASP A 128 -1.89 0.14 -2.65
CA ASP A 128 -1.90 -1.04 -1.78
C ASP A 128 -1.07 -0.86 -0.50
N VAL A 129 0.08 -0.16 -0.58
CA VAL A 129 0.95 0.07 0.57
C VAL A 129 0.33 1.07 1.54
N LEU A 130 -0.36 2.12 1.06
CA LEU A 130 -1.07 3.04 1.94
C LEU A 130 -2.24 2.36 2.66
N ASP A 131 -3.08 1.60 1.96
CA ASP A 131 -4.16 0.82 2.60
C ASP A 131 -3.61 -0.20 3.62
N PHE A 132 -2.53 -0.91 3.26
CA PHE A 132 -1.87 -1.86 4.15
C PHE A 132 -1.33 -1.21 5.44
N LEU A 133 -0.83 0.03 5.34
CA LEU A 133 -0.38 0.83 6.48
C LEU A 133 -1.55 1.43 7.28
N GLY A 134 -2.72 1.58 6.63
CA GLY A 134 -3.91 2.22 7.18
C GLY A 134 -3.84 3.75 7.12
N GLU A 135 -3.16 4.30 6.11
CA GLU A 135 -3.14 5.72 5.79
C GLU A 135 -4.29 6.06 4.82
N ASP A 136 -4.96 7.20 5.02
CA ASP A 136 -6.15 7.58 4.24
C ASP A 136 -5.75 8.16 2.86
N VAL A 137 -5.83 7.34 1.79
CA VAL A 137 -5.50 7.74 0.40
C VAL A 137 -6.44 8.84 -0.14
N ASP A 138 -7.69 8.87 0.33
CA ASP A 138 -8.74 9.80 -0.10
C ASP A 138 -8.63 11.20 0.54
N GLU A 139 -7.82 11.41 1.58
CA GLU A 139 -7.61 12.75 2.12
C GLU A 139 -6.57 13.47 1.24
N PRO A 140 -6.96 14.53 0.48
CA PRO A 140 -5.98 15.32 -0.22
C PRO A 140 -5.14 16.06 0.83
N GLU A 141 -3.91 15.59 1.02
CA GLU A 141 -2.86 16.40 1.61
C GLU A 141 -2.87 17.76 0.89
N ASP A 142 -3.02 18.86 1.63
CA ASP A 142 -3.13 20.22 1.06
C ASP A 142 -1.82 20.64 0.32
N ASP A 143 -0.77 19.83 0.44
CA ASP A 143 0.53 19.93 -0.22
C ASP A 143 0.69 18.80 -1.26
N GLU A 144 0.91 19.14 -2.53
CA GLU A 144 1.17 18.21 -3.66
C GLU A 144 2.58 17.54 -3.57
N ASP A 145 3.21 17.57 -2.40
CA ASP A 145 4.57 17.11 -2.13
C ASP A 145 4.51 15.83 -1.26
N GLY A 146 4.66 14.65 -1.87
CA GLY A 146 4.58 13.37 -1.15
C GLY A 146 5.76 13.07 -0.21
N GLU A 147 5.56 12.17 0.74
CA GLU A 147 6.55 11.85 1.78
C GLU A 147 6.85 10.35 1.97
N LEU A 148 7.95 10.06 2.67
CA LEU A 148 8.40 8.71 3.02
C LEU A 148 7.52 8.11 4.14
N VAL A 149 6.74 7.08 3.82
CA VAL A 149 5.76 6.48 4.73
C VAL A 149 6.03 5.00 5.04
N GLY A 150 5.58 4.55 6.21
CA GLY A 150 5.64 3.15 6.65
C GLY A 150 6.66 2.84 7.76
N ASP A 151 7.12 1.59 7.81
CA ASP A 151 8.01 1.06 8.85
C ASP A 151 9.46 1.57 8.70
N LEU A 152 9.73 2.84 9.02
CA LEU A 152 11.05 3.46 8.84
C LEU A 152 12.21 2.76 9.60
N ASP A 153 11.91 1.98 10.65
CA ASP A 153 12.88 1.20 11.41
C ASP A 153 13.06 -0.26 10.92
N MET A 154 12.34 -0.68 9.87
CA MET A 154 12.31 -2.07 9.39
C MET A 154 13.67 -2.62 8.97
N LEU A 155 14.68 -1.77 8.73
CA LEU A 155 16.05 -2.13 8.34
C LEU A 155 17.08 -1.91 9.47
N ALA A 156 16.65 -1.47 10.66
CA ALA A 156 17.54 -1.14 11.78
C ALA A 156 18.38 -2.33 12.29
N ASP A 157 17.82 -3.55 12.30
CA ASP A 157 18.57 -4.77 12.64
C ASP A 157 19.61 -5.18 11.59
N LEU A 158 19.50 -4.65 10.36
CA LEU A 158 20.43 -4.88 9.27
C LEU A 158 21.51 -3.78 9.18
N GLY A 159 21.42 -2.73 10.00
CA GLY A 159 22.42 -1.67 10.13
C GLY A 159 22.08 -0.37 9.40
N LEU A 160 20.85 -0.18 8.91
CA LEU A 160 20.35 1.09 8.39
C LEU A 160 19.33 1.68 9.37
N SER A 161 19.63 2.84 9.96
CA SER A 161 18.70 3.53 10.86
C SER A 161 17.68 4.39 10.10
N GLU A 162 16.50 4.61 10.69
CA GLU A 162 15.44 5.54 10.23
C GLU A 162 16.01 6.89 9.75
N PHE A 163 16.87 7.54 10.55
CA PHE A 163 17.49 8.80 10.18
C PHE A 163 18.36 8.70 8.91
N GLU A 164 19.07 7.59 8.73
CA GLU A 164 19.90 7.35 7.55
C GLU A 164 19.08 6.95 6.33
N LEU A 165 17.95 6.27 6.52
CA LEU A 165 16.96 5.97 5.48
C LEU A 165 16.34 7.27 4.96
N GLY A 166 15.82 8.13 5.85
CA GLY A 166 15.33 9.46 5.47
C GLY A 166 16.39 10.30 4.76
N THR A 167 17.64 10.28 5.24
CA THR A 167 18.77 10.96 4.55
C THR A 167 19.05 10.43 3.13
N ILE A 168 18.70 9.17 2.81
CA ILE A 168 18.82 8.61 1.46
C ILE A 168 17.65 9.09 0.59
N VAL A 169 16.43 9.10 1.12
CA VAL A 169 15.21 9.49 0.38
C VAL A 169 15.12 10.99 0.15
N ASP A 170 15.50 11.82 1.13
CA ASP A 170 15.61 13.29 1.02
C ASP A 170 16.60 13.77 -0.06
N ASN A 171 17.37 12.85 -0.68
CA ASN A 171 18.42 13.19 -1.63
C ASN A 171 17.90 13.24 -3.06
N LEU A 172 17.32 14.39 -3.43
CA LEU A 172 16.76 14.71 -4.76
C LEU A 172 17.76 14.62 -5.95
N ASP A 173 19.05 14.33 -5.71
CA ASP A 173 20.04 14.03 -6.75
C ASP A 173 20.06 12.51 -7.15
N LEU A 174 19.27 11.67 -6.47
CA LEU A 174 19.16 10.22 -6.73
C LEU A 174 17.80 9.86 -7.34
N SER A 175 17.80 8.89 -8.26
CA SER A 175 16.63 8.13 -8.68
C SER A 175 16.28 7.00 -7.69
N SER A 176 15.08 6.45 -7.78
CA SER A 176 14.60 5.37 -6.90
C SER A 176 15.52 4.14 -6.90
N ASP A 177 16.03 3.72 -8.07
CA ASP A 177 16.99 2.63 -8.20
C ASP A 177 18.32 2.91 -7.46
N GLN A 178 18.78 4.17 -7.48
CA GLN A 178 20.01 4.61 -6.82
C GLN A 178 19.82 4.73 -5.30
N MET A 179 18.63 5.16 -4.85
CA MET A 179 18.24 5.13 -3.44
C MET A 179 18.23 3.69 -2.91
N LEU A 180 17.60 2.76 -3.65
CA LEU A 180 17.62 1.33 -3.33
C LEU A 180 19.03 0.73 -3.35
N GLY A 181 19.88 1.12 -4.31
CA GLY A 181 21.29 0.74 -4.36
C GLY A 181 22.08 1.22 -3.13
N ALA A 182 21.80 2.43 -2.65
CA ALA A 182 22.39 2.97 -1.42
C ALA A 182 21.88 2.25 -0.16
N ILE A 183 20.59 1.90 -0.09
CA ILE A 183 20.01 1.06 0.96
C ILE A 183 20.69 -0.33 0.97
N ALA A 184 20.83 -0.95 -0.20
CA ALA A 184 21.49 -2.24 -0.40
C ALA A 184 22.97 -2.24 0.06
N ASP A 185 23.67 -1.12 -0.11
CA ASP A 185 25.02 -0.91 0.42
C ASP A 185 25.03 -0.89 1.96
N ARG A 186 24.12 -0.13 2.58
CA ARG A 186 24.05 -0.02 4.05
C ARG A 186 23.72 -1.35 4.72
N ILE A 187 22.81 -2.15 4.15
CA ILE A 187 22.42 -3.47 4.68
C ILE A 187 23.33 -4.63 4.22
N ASN A 188 24.43 -4.31 3.53
CA ASN A 188 25.47 -5.25 3.08
C ASN A 188 24.91 -6.38 2.19
N ILE A 189 24.15 -6.00 1.16
CA ILE A 189 23.67 -6.89 0.06
C ILE A 189 24.02 -6.38 -1.35
N ASN A 190 24.57 -5.16 -1.48
CA ASN A 190 24.80 -4.51 -2.79
C ASN A 190 25.48 -5.37 -3.87
N PRO A 191 26.52 -6.21 -3.60
CA PRO A 191 27.16 -7.00 -4.65
C PRO A 191 26.21 -7.95 -5.38
N ASP A 192 25.33 -8.62 -4.62
CA ASP A 192 24.31 -9.53 -5.15
C ASP A 192 23.11 -8.74 -5.72
N PHE A 193 22.77 -7.60 -5.10
CA PHE A 193 21.70 -6.71 -5.57
C PHE A 193 22.00 -6.09 -6.94
N SER A 194 23.18 -5.49 -7.09
CA SER A 194 23.65 -4.91 -8.36
C SER A 194 23.76 -5.97 -9.45
N GLN A 195 24.17 -7.20 -9.12
CA GLN A 195 24.16 -8.30 -10.09
C GLN A 195 22.73 -8.68 -10.53
N ALA A 196 21.74 -8.57 -9.63
CA ALA A 196 20.35 -8.86 -9.95
C ALA A 196 19.70 -7.74 -10.79
N THR A 197 19.97 -6.45 -10.51
CA THR A 197 19.51 -5.34 -11.34
C THR A 197 20.15 -5.37 -12.73
N GLU A 198 21.48 -5.58 -12.83
CA GLU A 198 22.18 -5.74 -14.12
C GLU A 198 21.63 -6.90 -14.99
N ALA A 199 21.03 -7.92 -14.36
CA ALA A 199 20.38 -9.04 -15.04
C ALA A 199 18.94 -8.73 -15.46
N ALA A 200 18.19 -7.94 -14.68
CA ALA A 200 16.84 -7.50 -15.02
C ALA A 200 16.83 -6.65 -16.30
N PHE A 201 17.80 -5.74 -16.46
CA PHE A 201 17.94 -4.89 -17.66
C PHE A 201 18.44 -5.62 -18.94
N GLN A 202 18.50 -6.96 -18.98
CA GLN A 202 19.05 -7.72 -20.11
C GLN A 202 18.15 -8.80 -20.73
N ASP A 203 16.93 -9.00 -20.22
CA ASP A 203 15.90 -9.85 -20.84
C ASP A 203 14.98 -9.03 -21.78
#